data_AF-A0A7C1ZM99-F1
#
_entry.id   AF-A0A7C1ZM99-F1
#
_cell.length_a   1.000
_cell.length_b   1.000
_cell.length_c   1.000
_cell.angle_alpha   90.00
_cell.angle_beta   90.00
_cell.angle_gamma   90.00
#
_symmetry.space_group_name_H-M   'P 1'
#
loop_
_entity.id
_entity.type
_entity.pdbx_description
1 polymer ?
#
loop_
_entity_poly.entity_id
_entity_poly.type
_entity_poly.pdbx_seq_one_letter_code
_entity_poly.pdbx_strand_id
1 'polypeptide(L)'
;MGATDFGTQDISLKYHEAAEARKFNRLFRSIRERGLYAGGYLAIVDDTHVTLDVLLCEIGDNTYQVKISTAVSVSVVVGVAIPYVVLRWVYTGAVSNYMDVLAVSVGNIQDNDLIVGKCNFIGATLSGITYLERTNPKVIDLFLLVEPTAPASMKVRVRAGRANFGSVNYDILDQLTVTLVAPGSNSRIDVIYVNVDGTIQILAGTAAASPSPPDYADNVVLAEITLASATTEITEDEIKDVRNFLS
;
A
#
# COMPACT_ATOMS: atom_id res chain seq x y z
N MET A 1 -0.23 11.59 -21.06
CA MET A 1 -0.18 10.63 -22.19
C MET A 1 0.92 9.65 -21.83
N GLY A 2 0.55 8.49 -21.34
CA GLY A 2 1.42 7.35 -21.14
C GLY A 2 1.35 6.58 -22.43
N ALA A 3 2.41 6.71 -23.21
CA ALA A 3 2.57 5.99 -24.46
C ALA A 3 3.01 4.53 -24.21
N THR A 4 3.00 4.05 -22.97
CA THR A 4 3.68 2.83 -22.56
C THR A 4 2.76 1.98 -21.69
N ASP A 5 2.45 0.78 -22.18
CA ASP A 5 1.84 -0.29 -21.39
C ASP A 5 2.90 -0.82 -20.42
N PHE A 6 2.71 -0.49 -19.14
CA PHE A 6 3.55 -1.00 -18.09
C PHE A 6 2.88 -2.22 -17.46
N GLY A 7 3.28 -3.40 -17.93
CA GLY A 7 3.09 -4.63 -17.15
C GLY A 7 1.69 -5.24 -17.18
N THR A 8 1.04 -5.28 -18.34
CA THR A 8 -0.22 -6.03 -18.57
C THR A 8 -1.30 -5.60 -17.57
N GLN A 9 -1.79 -4.38 -17.73
CA GLN A 9 -2.81 -3.80 -16.86
C GLN A 9 -4.18 -4.45 -17.14
N ASP A 10 -4.85 -4.98 -16.11
CA ASP A 10 -6.24 -5.42 -16.22
C ASP A 10 -7.19 -4.28 -15.82
N ILE A 11 -7.97 -3.84 -16.78
CA ILE A 11 -8.98 -2.78 -16.61
C ILE A 11 -10.32 -3.50 -16.56
N SER A 12 -10.94 -3.50 -15.38
CA SER A 12 -12.16 -4.26 -15.06
C SER A 12 -13.38 -4.00 -15.96
N LEU A 13 -13.37 -2.96 -16.80
CA LEU A 13 -14.40 -2.71 -17.81
C LEU A 13 -13.73 -2.20 -19.10
N LYS A 14 -13.63 -3.08 -20.10
CA LYS A 14 -13.11 -2.73 -21.43
C LYS A 14 -14.20 -2.05 -22.27
N TYR A 15 -13.81 -1.03 -23.03
CA TYR A 15 -14.69 -0.40 -24.01
C TYR A 15 -15.13 -1.44 -25.05
N HIS A 16 -16.45 -1.56 -25.30
CA HIS A 16 -17.17 -2.55 -26.14
C HIS A 16 -17.69 -3.86 -25.49
N GLU A 17 -17.52 -4.11 -24.20
CA GLU A 17 -18.30 -5.18 -23.54
C GLU A 17 -19.78 -4.79 -23.39
N ALA A 18 -20.70 -5.77 -23.40
CA ALA A 18 -22.16 -5.59 -23.49
C ALA A 18 -22.81 -5.05 -22.20
N ALA A 19 -22.33 -3.91 -21.74
CA ALA A 19 -22.90 -2.99 -20.77
C ALA A 19 -22.14 -1.68 -21.01
N GLU A 20 -22.81 -0.59 -21.41
CA GLU A 20 -22.12 0.66 -21.78
C GLU A 20 -21.19 1.15 -20.64
N ALA A 21 -19.89 0.86 -20.74
CA ALA A 21 -18.89 1.16 -19.72
C ALA A 21 -18.90 2.64 -19.30
N ARG A 22 -19.32 3.54 -20.20
CA ARG A 22 -19.55 4.96 -19.90
C ARG A 22 -20.59 5.19 -18.81
N LYS A 23 -21.71 4.47 -18.84
CA LYS A 23 -22.77 4.59 -17.82
C LYS A 23 -22.33 3.96 -16.50
N PHE A 24 -21.61 2.84 -16.55
CA PHE A 24 -21.09 2.14 -15.36
C PHE A 24 -19.93 2.88 -14.65
N ASN A 25 -18.94 3.36 -15.39
CA ASN A 25 -17.83 4.14 -14.81
C ASN A 25 -18.33 5.45 -14.18
N ARG A 26 -19.42 6.03 -14.72
CA ARG A 26 -20.11 7.16 -14.09
C ARG A 26 -20.89 6.75 -12.85
N LEU A 27 -21.42 5.52 -12.78
CA LEU A 27 -22.11 5.00 -11.59
C LEU A 27 -21.13 4.73 -10.44
N PHE A 28 -19.93 4.22 -10.70
CA PHE A 28 -18.92 3.97 -9.66
C PHE A 28 -18.27 5.25 -9.10
N ARG A 29 -18.36 6.35 -9.84
CA ARG A 29 -17.86 7.64 -9.38
C ARG A 29 -18.57 8.04 -8.07
N SER A 30 -17.77 8.26 -7.03
CA SER A 30 -18.24 8.59 -5.66
C SER A 30 -18.84 7.42 -4.87
N ILE A 31 -18.87 6.19 -5.42
CA ILE A 31 -19.17 4.99 -4.62
C ILE A 31 -17.90 4.50 -3.93
N ARG A 32 -16.76 4.51 -4.65
CA ARG A 32 -15.45 4.19 -4.10
C ARG A 32 -14.54 5.41 -4.25
N GLU A 33 -13.87 5.80 -3.18
CA GLU A 33 -12.96 6.94 -3.20
C GLU A 33 -11.73 6.60 -4.06
N ARG A 34 -11.17 7.62 -4.72
CA ARG A 34 -9.93 7.46 -5.47
C ARG A 34 -8.75 7.23 -4.53
N GLY A 35 -7.84 6.35 -4.91
CA GLY A 35 -6.68 6.02 -4.10
C GLY A 35 -6.10 4.64 -4.39
N LEU A 36 -5.03 4.32 -3.65
CA LEU A 36 -4.32 3.05 -3.69
C LEU A 36 -4.95 2.06 -2.71
N TYR A 37 -5.57 1.00 -3.23
CA TYR A 37 -6.28 -0.02 -2.45
C TYR A 37 -5.39 -1.20 -2.07
N ALA A 38 -4.44 -1.60 -2.91
CA ALA A 38 -3.48 -2.67 -2.63
C ALA A 38 -2.14 -2.37 -3.27
N GLY A 39 -1.04 -2.82 -2.66
CA GLY A 39 0.31 -2.74 -3.23
C GLY A 39 0.75 -1.33 -3.63
N GLY A 40 1.54 -1.23 -4.71
CA GLY A 40 2.04 0.05 -5.23
C GLY A 40 3.08 0.70 -4.33
N TYR A 41 3.94 -0.10 -3.71
CA TYR A 41 5.08 0.41 -2.96
C TYR A 41 6.28 0.60 -3.87
N LEU A 42 7.13 1.55 -3.52
CA LEU A 42 8.35 1.86 -4.25
C LEU A 42 9.55 1.16 -3.59
N ALA A 43 10.41 0.57 -4.41
CA ALA A 43 11.72 0.07 -4.00
C ALA A 43 12.83 0.79 -4.76
N ILE A 44 13.93 1.10 -4.06
CA ILE A 44 15.10 1.78 -4.66
C ILE A 44 15.90 0.75 -5.45
N VAL A 45 16.17 1.03 -6.72
CA VAL A 45 17.08 0.23 -7.55
C VAL A 45 18.46 0.89 -7.60
N ASP A 46 18.49 2.19 -7.89
CA ASP A 46 19.69 3.02 -7.91
C ASP A 46 19.31 4.50 -7.64
N ASP A 47 20.28 5.41 -7.75
CA ASP A 47 20.08 6.85 -7.50
C ASP A 47 19.11 7.55 -8.49
N THR A 48 18.73 6.88 -9.57
CA THR A 48 17.88 7.42 -10.65
C THR A 48 16.66 6.56 -10.98
N HIS A 49 16.53 5.37 -10.40
CA HIS A 49 15.43 4.45 -10.66
C HIS A 49 14.81 3.90 -9.37
N VAL A 50 13.49 3.87 -9.38
CA VAL A 50 12.69 3.12 -8.40
C VAL A 50 11.77 2.16 -9.15
N THR A 51 11.45 1.03 -8.53
CA THR A 51 10.42 0.12 -9.01
C THR A 51 9.13 0.36 -8.24
N LEU A 52 8.04 0.53 -8.97
CA LEU A 52 6.67 0.52 -8.47
C LEU A 52 6.15 -0.90 -8.51
N ASP A 53 5.84 -1.46 -7.35
CA ASP A 53 5.27 -2.80 -7.27
C ASP A 53 3.84 -2.89 -7.86
N VAL A 54 3.36 -4.12 -8.07
CA VAL A 54 1.98 -4.40 -8.45
C VAL A 54 1.02 -3.65 -7.54
N LEU A 55 -0.06 -3.11 -8.12
CA LEU A 55 -0.98 -2.25 -7.39
C LEU A 55 -2.41 -2.48 -7.83
N LEU A 56 -3.32 -2.12 -6.93
CA LEU A 56 -4.72 -1.92 -7.21
C LEU A 56 -5.11 -0.49 -6.85
N CYS A 57 -5.67 0.27 -7.78
CA CYS A 57 -6.12 1.63 -7.53
C CYS A 57 -7.47 1.94 -8.17
N GLU A 58 -8.11 2.99 -7.64
CA GLU A 58 -9.24 3.67 -8.26
C GLU A 58 -8.79 5.08 -8.65
N ILE A 59 -8.81 5.41 -9.93
CA ILE A 59 -8.33 6.70 -10.48
C ILE A 59 -9.36 7.30 -11.45
N GLY A 60 -9.38 8.62 -11.62
CA GLY A 60 -10.40 9.27 -12.43
C GLY A 60 -10.12 10.73 -12.78
N ASP A 61 -10.83 11.25 -13.79
CA ASP A 61 -10.57 12.53 -14.46
C ASP A 61 -11.71 13.56 -14.28
N ASN A 62 -12.13 13.82 -13.04
CA ASN A 62 -13.30 14.66 -12.71
C ASN A 62 -14.63 14.27 -13.36
N THR A 63 -14.67 13.35 -14.32
CA THR A 63 -15.85 12.97 -15.08
C THR A 63 -16.06 11.47 -15.02
N TYR A 64 -14.99 10.70 -15.20
CA TYR A 64 -14.95 9.25 -15.22
C TYR A 64 -14.00 8.74 -14.13
N GLN A 65 -14.25 7.51 -13.69
CA GLN A 65 -13.40 6.80 -12.73
C GLN A 65 -13.27 5.34 -13.19
N VAL A 66 -12.09 4.76 -12.98
CA VAL A 66 -11.77 3.39 -13.32
C VAL A 66 -10.97 2.71 -12.21
N LYS A 67 -11.22 1.41 -12.05
CA LYS A 67 -10.40 0.51 -11.24
C LYS A 67 -9.32 -0.11 -12.13
N ILE A 68 -8.08 -0.02 -11.69
CA ILE A 68 -6.90 -0.53 -12.42
C ILE A 68 -6.10 -1.43 -11.50
N SER A 69 -5.72 -2.60 -12.01
CA SER A 69 -4.71 -3.47 -11.40
C SER A 69 -3.54 -3.71 -12.36
N THR A 70 -2.32 -3.70 -11.84
CA THR A 70 -1.11 -4.05 -12.59
C THR A 70 -0.66 -5.46 -12.21
N ALA A 71 -0.12 -6.22 -13.18
CA ALA A 71 0.35 -7.59 -12.96
C ALA A 71 1.88 -7.67 -12.79
N VAL A 72 2.61 -6.62 -13.17
CA VAL A 72 4.08 -6.57 -13.13
C VAL A 72 4.53 -5.23 -12.55
N SER A 73 5.63 -5.25 -11.82
CA SER A 73 6.28 -4.05 -11.30
C SER A 73 6.83 -3.19 -12.44
N VAL A 74 6.88 -1.87 -12.23
CA VAL A 74 7.21 -0.87 -13.25
C VAL A 74 8.45 -0.08 -12.82
N SER A 75 9.47 0.02 -13.68
CA SER A 75 10.61 0.90 -13.41
C SER A 75 10.28 2.35 -13.75
N VAL A 76 10.55 3.25 -12.82
CA VAL A 76 10.27 4.69 -12.92
C VAL A 76 11.57 5.46 -12.73
N VAL A 77 11.90 6.32 -13.68
CA VAL A 77 13.05 7.24 -13.59
C VAL A 77 12.68 8.38 -12.65
N VAL A 78 13.47 8.57 -11.60
CA VAL A 78 13.29 9.63 -10.60
C VAL A 78 14.53 10.51 -10.51
N GLY A 79 14.38 11.66 -9.88
CA GLY A 79 15.50 12.57 -9.63
C GLY A 79 15.09 13.71 -8.72
N VAL A 80 16.07 14.51 -8.31
CA VAL A 80 15.87 15.65 -7.38
C VAL A 80 14.82 16.64 -7.88
N ALA A 81 14.74 16.85 -9.19
CA ALA A 81 13.76 17.75 -9.81
C ALA A 81 12.37 17.11 -10.00
N ILE A 82 12.28 15.78 -9.99
CA ILE A 82 11.05 15.00 -10.19
C ILE A 82 10.89 13.90 -9.11
N PRO A 83 10.83 14.27 -7.82
CA PRO A 83 10.90 13.28 -6.75
C PRO A 83 9.59 12.54 -6.49
N TYR A 84 8.46 13.01 -7.03
CA TYR A 84 7.14 12.42 -6.76
C TYR A 84 6.78 11.38 -7.81
N VAL A 85 6.48 10.16 -7.39
CA VAL A 85 5.87 9.17 -8.28
C VAL A 85 4.37 9.27 -8.17
N VAL A 86 3.71 9.50 -9.31
CA VAL A 86 2.26 9.67 -9.40
C VAL A 86 1.66 8.76 -10.46
N LEU A 87 0.40 8.40 -10.24
CA LEU A 87 -0.46 7.75 -11.20
C LEU A 87 -1.40 8.79 -11.78
N ARG A 88 -1.49 8.85 -13.11
CA ARG A 88 -2.36 9.80 -13.81
C ARG A 88 -3.20 9.08 -14.85
N TRP A 89 -4.48 9.42 -14.91
CA TRP A 89 -5.39 8.86 -15.90
C TRP A 89 -6.41 9.90 -16.37
N VAL A 90 -6.68 9.92 -17.68
CA VAL A 90 -7.66 10.79 -18.32
C VAL A 90 -8.43 9.98 -19.35
N TYR A 91 -9.76 10.08 -19.35
CA TYR A 91 -10.60 9.38 -20.30
C TYR A 91 -10.49 10.00 -21.69
N THR A 92 -10.05 9.20 -22.65
CA THR A 92 -9.87 9.64 -24.05
C THR A 92 -10.96 9.12 -25.00
N GLY A 93 -11.86 8.25 -24.53
CA GLY A 93 -12.84 7.58 -25.38
C GLY A 93 -12.24 6.53 -26.33
N ALA A 94 -10.94 6.22 -26.20
CA ALA A 94 -10.25 5.24 -27.00
C ALA A 94 -10.36 3.82 -26.40
N VAL A 95 -10.11 2.81 -27.24
CA VAL A 95 -10.03 1.40 -26.85
C VAL A 95 -8.82 1.16 -25.93
N SER A 96 -7.68 1.76 -26.26
CA SER A 96 -6.49 1.79 -25.42
C SER A 96 -6.53 3.00 -24.50
N ASN A 97 -6.83 2.77 -23.23
CA ASN A 97 -6.96 3.84 -22.24
C ASN A 97 -6.29 3.44 -20.92
N TYR A 98 -4.96 3.57 -20.89
CA TYR A 98 -4.10 3.14 -19.79
C TYR A 98 -3.82 4.26 -18.79
N MET A 99 -3.36 3.87 -17.60
CA MET A 99 -2.85 4.79 -16.60
C MET A 99 -1.36 5.05 -16.81
N ASP A 100 -0.98 6.31 -16.68
CA ASP A 100 0.39 6.78 -16.76
C ASP A 100 1.04 6.63 -15.38
N VAL A 101 2.24 6.04 -15.34
CA VAL A 101 3.13 6.08 -14.17
C VAL A 101 4.22 7.11 -14.44
N LEU A 102 4.26 8.19 -13.67
CA LEU A 102 5.12 9.34 -13.94
C LEU A 102 5.90 9.74 -12.70
N ALA A 103 7.14 10.20 -12.90
CA ALA A 103 7.86 10.99 -11.91
C ALA A 103 7.72 12.48 -12.23
N VAL A 104 7.29 13.29 -11.26
CA VAL A 104 6.97 14.71 -11.44
C VAL A 104 7.56 15.56 -10.32
N SER A 105 7.72 16.85 -10.61
CA SER A 105 8.00 17.87 -9.59
C SER A 105 6.74 18.17 -8.78
N VAL A 106 6.90 18.70 -7.57
CA VAL A 106 5.75 19.07 -6.71
C VAL A 106 4.78 20.03 -7.40
N GLY A 107 5.28 20.96 -8.22
CA GLY A 107 4.46 21.92 -8.97
C GLY A 107 3.71 21.33 -10.17
N ASN A 108 4.02 20.10 -10.56
CA ASN A 108 3.42 19.41 -11.70
C ASN A 108 2.42 18.31 -11.29
N ILE A 109 2.20 18.14 -9.99
CA ILE A 109 1.14 17.28 -9.45
C ILE A 109 -0.21 17.92 -9.79
N GLN A 110 -1.14 17.11 -10.31
CA GLN A 110 -2.50 17.52 -10.66
C GLN A 110 -3.50 17.03 -9.59
N ASP A 111 -4.64 17.71 -9.47
CA ASP A 111 -5.71 17.37 -8.50
C ASP A 111 -6.27 15.95 -8.65
N ASN A 112 -6.07 15.34 -9.81
CA ASN A 112 -6.55 13.99 -10.14
C ASN A 112 -5.48 12.91 -10.05
N ASP A 113 -4.24 13.30 -9.74
CA ASP A 113 -3.16 12.34 -9.56
C ASP A 113 -3.35 11.54 -8.27
N LEU A 114 -2.96 10.27 -8.33
CA LEU A 114 -2.70 9.50 -7.12
C LEU A 114 -1.22 9.55 -6.83
N ILE A 115 -0.84 10.11 -5.69
CA ILE A 115 0.53 10.11 -5.23
C ILE A 115 0.83 8.74 -4.66
N VAL A 116 1.86 8.08 -5.21
CA VAL A 116 2.35 6.79 -4.71
C VAL A 116 3.29 7.00 -3.53
N GLY A 117 4.21 7.95 -3.69
CA GLY A 117 5.24 8.28 -2.71
C GLY A 117 6.22 9.30 -3.25
N LYS A 118 7.11 9.77 -2.38
CA LYS A 118 8.14 10.76 -2.70
C LYS A 118 9.52 10.18 -2.40
N CYS A 119 10.40 10.28 -3.39
CA CYS A 119 11.80 9.93 -3.30
C CYS A 119 12.57 11.06 -2.59
N ASN A 120 13.33 10.72 -1.56
CA ASN A 120 14.13 11.65 -0.76
C ASN A 120 15.58 11.63 -1.22
N PHE A 121 16.09 12.78 -1.64
CA PHE A 121 17.47 12.91 -2.13
C PHE A 121 18.34 13.70 -1.14
N ILE A 122 19.58 13.25 -0.97
CA ILE A 122 20.66 14.02 -0.33
C ILE A 122 21.67 14.36 -1.43
N GLY A 123 21.67 15.60 -1.89
CA GLY A 123 22.36 15.95 -3.13
C GLY A 123 21.74 15.21 -4.32
N ALA A 124 22.53 14.41 -5.02
CA ALA A 124 22.06 13.57 -6.14
C ALA A 124 21.77 12.11 -5.73
N THR A 125 22.06 11.72 -4.48
CA THR A 125 21.91 10.34 -4.00
C THR A 125 20.51 10.11 -3.46
N LEU A 126 19.87 9.01 -3.87
CA LEU A 126 18.56 8.61 -3.41
C LEU A 126 18.68 7.95 -2.03
N SER A 127 18.25 8.66 -1.00
CA SER A 127 18.44 8.27 0.40
C SER A 127 17.29 7.46 1.00
N GLY A 128 16.10 7.52 0.39
CA GLY A 128 14.91 6.86 0.92
C GLY A 128 13.63 7.25 0.19
N ILE A 129 12.51 6.68 0.63
CA ILE A 129 11.17 6.99 0.13
C ILE A 129 10.27 7.33 1.31
N THR A 130 9.47 8.38 1.17
CA THR A 130 8.43 8.76 2.13
C THR A 130 7.04 8.60 1.52
N TYR A 131 6.09 8.22 2.37
CA TYR A 131 4.70 7.92 2.01
C TYR A 131 3.71 8.87 2.70
N LEU A 132 4.19 9.96 3.30
CA LEU A 132 3.36 10.94 4.00
C LEU A 132 2.25 11.54 3.13
N GLU A 133 2.54 11.73 1.84
CA GLU A 133 1.63 12.35 0.87
C GLU A 133 0.94 11.29 -0.01
N ARG A 134 1.08 10.00 0.32
CA ARG A 134 0.48 8.91 -0.45
C ARG A 134 -1.05 9.03 -0.46
N THR A 135 -1.66 8.88 -1.63
CA THR A 135 -3.11 8.95 -1.81
C THR A 135 -3.77 7.65 -1.38
N ASN A 136 -4.10 7.56 -0.09
CA ASN A 136 -4.87 6.46 0.48
C ASN A 136 -6.37 6.77 0.41
N PRO A 137 -7.21 5.81 0.00
CA PRO A 137 -8.67 5.97 0.09
C PRO A 137 -9.09 5.96 1.56
N LYS A 138 -10.08 6.77 1.95
CA LYS A 138 -10.61 6.83 3.32
C LYS A 138 -11.63 5.71 3.54
N VAL A 139 -11.18 4.49 3.31
CA VAL A 139 -11.95 3.26 3.52
C VAL A 139 -11.47 2.64 4.83
N ILE A 140 -12.40 2.46 5.77
CA ILE A 140 -12.08 2.01 7.13
C ILE A 140 -11.36 0.66 7.13
N ASP A 141 -11.73 -0.26 6.23
CA ASP A 141 -11.12 -1.58 6.08
C ASP A 141 -9.62 -1.53 5.75
N LEU A 142 -9.13 -0.43 5.18
CA LEU A 142 -7.72 -0.26 4.83
C LEU A 142 -6.91 0.46 5.92
N PHE A 143 -7.55 1.01 6.94
CA PHE A 143 -6.87 1.74 8.00
C PHE A 143 -6.09 0.77 8.89
N LEU A 144 -4.79 1.03 9.02
CA LEU A 144 -3.89 0.19 9.82
C LEU A 144 -3.84 -1.28 9.38
N LEU A 145 -4.18 -1.54 8.12
CA LEU A 145 -4.04 -2.88 7.54
C LEU A 145 -2.56 -3.28 7.58
N VAL A 146 -2.32 -4.50 8.06
CA VAL A 146 -1.00 -5.12 8.06
C VAL A 146 -0.88 -5.96 6.80
N GLU A 147 0.14 -5.71 5.99
CA GLU A 147 0.39 -6.41 4.73
C GLU A 147 1.87 -6.81 4.63
N PRO A 148 2.22 -7.89 3.90
CA PRO A 148 3.61 -8.28 3.72
C PRO A 148 4.36 -7.22 2.88
N THR A 149 5.69 -7.22 2.95
CA THR A 149 6.49 -6.42 2.03
C THR A 149 6.56 -7.08 0.64
N ALA A 150 6.84 -6.29 -0.39
CA ALA A 150 7.14 -6.79 -1.73
C ALA A 150 8.52 -6.24 -2.17
N PRO A 151 9.56 -7.10 -2.28
CA PRO A 151 9.58 -8.54 -1.98
C PRO A 151 9.34 -8.85 -0.50
N ALA A 152 8.92 -10.08 -0.21
CA ALA A 152 8.66 -10.53 1.16
C ALA A 152 9.93 -10.44 2.02
N SER A 153 9.75 -10.15 3.31
CA SER A 153 10.84 -9.99 4.26
C SER A 153 10.37 -10.26 5.69
N MET A 154 11.28 -10.27 6.66
CA MET A 154 10.94 -10.32 8.10
C MET A 154 10.37 -8.99 8.65
N LYS A 155 9.84 -8.12 7.79
CA LYS A 155 9.12 -6.90 8.19
C LYS A 155 7.73 -6.97 7.58
N VAL A 156 6.78 -6.34 8.25
CA VAL A 156 5.44 -6.11 7.69
C VAL A 156 5.21 -4.62 7.54
N ARG A 157 4.35 -4.27 6.59
CA ARG A 157 3.91 -2.91 6.35
C ARG A 157 2.62 -2.66 7.12
N VAL A 158 2.53 -1.53 7.80
CA VAL A 158 1.30 -1.07 8.42
C VAL A 158 0.85 0.19 7.71
N ARG A 159 -0.32 0.13 7.07
CA ARG A 159 -0.88 1.28 6.36
C ARG A 159 -1.18 2.43 7.30
N ALA A 160 -1.18 3.64 6.74
CA ALA A 160 -1.67 4.81 7.46
C ALA A 160 -3.13 4.61 7.88
N GLY A 161 -3.48 5.16 9.04
CA GLY A 161 -4.82 5.04 9.58
C GLY A 161 -4.96 5.73 10.92
N ARG A 162 -6.11 5.53 11.56
CA ARG A 162 -6.42 6.09 12.87
C ARG A 162 -6.70 4.98 13.87
N ALA A 163 -6.12 5.09 15.05
CA ALA A 163 -6.41 4.22 16.18
C ALA A 163 -6.87 5.05 17.38
N ASN A 164 -7.82 4.51 18.12
CA ASN A 164 -8.23 5.05 19.42
C ASN A 164 -7.66 4.19 20.52
N PHE A 165 -6.84 4.79 21.38
CA PHE A 165 -6.39 4.14 22.61
C PHE A 165 -7.07 4.85 23.79
N GLY A 166 -8.06 4.19 24.38
CA GLY A 166 -8.92 4.82 25.38
C GLY A 166 -9.66 6.04 24.80
N SER A 167 -9.33 7.24 25.29
CA SER A 167 -9.93 8.51 24.86
C SER A 167 -9.08 9.31 23.88
N VAL A 168 -7.86 8.84 23.55
CA VAL A 168 -6.93 9.54 22.67
C VAL A 168 -7.00 8.95 21.26
N ASN A 169 -7.07 9.83 20.27
CA ASN A 169 -7.01 9.47 18.85
C ASN A 169 -5.58 9.67 18.36
N TYR A 170 -5.03 8.66 17.69
CA TYR A 170 -3.71 8.71 17.06
C TYR A 170 -3.84 8.64 15.54
N ASP A 171 -3.20 9.58 14.84
CA ASP A 171 -2.95 9.50 13.41
C ASP A 171 -1.64 8.73 13.19
N ILE A 172 -1.73 7.48 12.74
CA ILE A 172 -0.58 6.61 12.51
C ILE A 172 -0.19 6.71 11.04
N LEU A 173 1.08 7.01 10.82
CA LEU A 173 1.65 7.10 9.48
C LEU A 173 1.97 5.71 8.94
N ASP A 174 1.93 5.63 7.61
CA ASP A 174 2.34 4.45 6.87
C ASP A 174 3.83 4.15 7.14
N GLN A 175 4.13 2.95 7.64
CA GLN A 175 5.46 2.57 8.07
C GLN A 175 5.73 1.07 7.95
N LEU A 176 7.01 0.73 7.91
CA LEU A 176 7.47 -0.65 8.11
C LEU A 176 7.68 -0.90 9.60
N THR A 177 7.37 -2.10 10.05
CA THR A 177 7.76 -2.54 11.38
C THR A 177 9.28 -2.67 11.49
N VAL A 178 9.75 -2.78 12.73
CA VAL A 178 11.07 -3.37 12.99
C VAL A 178 11.10 -4.82 12.47
N THR A 179 12.31 -5.34 12.23
CA THR A 179 12.49 -6.73 11.80
C THR A 179 12.02 -7.69 12.88
N LEU A 180 11.08 -8.57 12.55
CA LEU A 180 10.66 -9.68 13.39
C LEU A 180 11.79 -10.72 13.47
N VAL A 181 11.92 -11.35 14.63
CA VAL A 181 12.94 -12.38 14.87
C VAL A 181 12.29 -13.75 14.79
N ALA A 182 12.67 -14.57 13.81
CA ALA A 182 12.13 -15.92 13.69
C ALA A 182 12.46 -16.77 14.94
N PRO A 183 11.53 -17.65 15.38
CA PRO A 183 11.83 -18.58 16.45
C PRO A 183 12.92 -19.58 16.02
N GLY A 184 13.78 -19.98 16.95
CA GLY A 184 14.85 -20.95 16.68
C GLY A 184 14.37 -22.42 16.63
N SER A 185 13.18 -22.69 17.17
CA SER A 185 12.52 -24.01 17.13
C SER A 185 11.03 -23.81 17.33
N ASN A 186 10.21 -24.70 16.73
CA ASN A 186 8.75 -24.61 16.71
C ASN A 186 8.23 -23.29 16.07
N SER A 187 6.92 -23.23 15.84
CA SER A 187 6.27 -22.00 15.38
C SER A 187 5.93 -21.09 16.57
N ARG A 188 5.75 -19.80 16.31
CA ARG A 188 5.35 -18.78 17.28
C ARG A 188 4.36 -17.83 16.64
N ILE A 189 3.42 -17.29 17.41
CA ILE A 189 2.53 -16.21 16.94
C ILE A 189 2.98 -14.91 17.60
N ASP A 190 3.33 -13.92 16.79
CA ASP A 190 3.64 -12.57 17.24
C ASP A 190 2.45 -11.65 16.96
N VAL A 191 2.31 -10.59 17.75
CA VAL A 191 1.18 -9.65 17.63
C VAL A 191 1.68 -8.27 17.25
N ILE A 192 1.12 -7.71 16.18
CA ILE A 192 1.33 -6.32 15.78
C ILE A 192 0.23 -5.47 16.40
N TYR A 193 0.59 -4.44 17.15
CA TYR A 193 -0.36 -3.61 17.88
C TYR A 193 0.07 -2.14 17.93
N VAL A 194 -0.89 -1.28 18.25
CA VAL A 194 -0.64 0.12 18.62
C VAL A 194 -0.60 0.22 20.13
N ASN A 195 0.50 0.75 20.68
CA ASN A 195 0.64 0.96 22.11
C ASN A 195 -0.06 2.26 22.57
N VAL A 196 -0.02 2.52 23.88
CA VAL A 196 -0.58 3.73 24.51
C VAL A 196 0.01 5.05 23.99
N ASP A 197 1.18 5.02 23.35
CA ASP A 197 1.82 6.21 22.77
C ASP A 197 1.47 6.42 21.28
N GLY A 198 0.60 5.57 20.70
CA GLY A 198 0.25 5.62 19.29
C GLY A 198 1.32 5.07 18.35
N THR A 199 2.25 4.26 18.86
CA THR A 199 3.34 3.67 18.07
C THR A 199 3.08 2.21 17.74
N ILE A 200 3.54 1.76 16.58
CA ILE A 200 3.48 0.36 16.18
C ILE A 200 4.54 -0.45 16.94
N GLN A 201 4.09 -1.49 17.61
CA GLN A 201 4.92 -2.39 18.42
C GLN A 201 4.65 -3.85 18.06
N ILE A 202 5.59 -4.71 18.45
CA ILE A 202 5.53 -6.16 18.24
C ILE A 202 5.60 -6.84 19.60
N LEU A 203 4.63 -7.68 19.91
CA LEU A 203 4.65 -8.55 21.09
C LEU A 203 4.97 -9.97 20.63
N ALA A 204 6.17 -10.43 20.96
CA ALA A 204 6.60 -11.79 20.60
C ALA A 204 5.87 -12.84 21.44
N GLY A 205 5.42 -13.91 20.79
CA GLY A 205 4.77 -15.03 21.45
C GLY A 205 5.71 -15.98 22.20
N THR A 206 5.17 -17.15 22.54
CA THR A 206 5.97 -18.29 22.99
C THR A 206 5.97 -19.36 21.91
N ALA A 207 7.16 -19.83 21.53
CA ALA A 207 7.29 -20.86 20.50
C ALA A 207 6.81 -22.23 21.04
N ALA A 208 5.94 -22.90 20.30
CA ALA A 208 5.36 -24.19 20.69
C ALA A 208 4.92 -25.00 19.46
N ALA A 209 4.78 -26.32 19.59
CA ALA A 209 4.29 -27.19 18.51
C ALA A 209 2.86 -26.81 18.05
N SER A 210 2.09 -26.19 18.94
CA SER A 210 0.80 -25.55 18.64
C SER A 210 0.82 -24.18 19.32
N PRO A 211 1.33 -23.13 18.64
CA PRO A 211 1.46 -21.82 19.24
C PRO A 211 0.09 -21.20 19.47
N SER A 212 -0.01 -20.38 20.52
CA SER A 212 -1.15 -19.50 20.76
C SER A 212 -0.66 -18.05 20.77
N PRO A 213 -1.49 -17.10 20.34
CA PRO A 213 -1.15 -15.68 20.42
C PRO A 213 -0.96 -15.26 21.89
N PRO A 214 -0.05 -14.33 22.17
CA PRO A 214 -0.04 -13.56 23.42
C PRO A 214 -1.42 -13.01 23.79
N ASP A 215 -1.62 -12.77 25.08
CA ASP A 215 -2.74 -11.94 25.53
C ASP A 215 -2.61 -10.53 24.93
N TYR A 216 -3.71 -10.02 24.38
CA TYR A 216 -3.76 -8.71 23.74
C TYR A 216 -3.65 -7.57 24.74
N ALA A 217 -4.02 -7.84 26.00
CA ALA A 217 -4.16 -6.83 27.05
C ALA A 217 -5.05 -5.65 26.56
N ASP A 218 -4.75 -4.42 26.98
CA ASP A 218 -5.49 -3.21 26.57
C ASP A 218 -4.96 -2.60 25.26
N ASN A 219 -4.19 -3.35 24.46
CA ASN A 219 -3.62 -2.83 23.23
C ASN A 219 -4.62 -2.84 22.07
N VAL A 220 -4.46 -1.89 21.15
CA VAL A 220 -5.19 -1.91 19.87
C VAL A 220 -4.47 -2.86 18.93
N VAL A 221 -4.94 -4.10 18.87
CA VAL A 221 -4.31 -5.15 18.06
C VAL A 221 -4.71 -5.02 16.58
N LEU A 222 -3.72 -5.19 15.70
CA LEU A 222 -3.86 -5.08 14.26
C LEU A 222 -3.80 -6.45 13.58
N ALA A 223 -2.77 -7.25 13.88
CA ALA A 223 -2.59 -8.55 13.24
C ALA A 223 -1.86 -9.55 14.15
N GLU A 224 -2.13 -10.83 13.91
CA GLU A 224 -1.35 -11.95 14.38
C GLU A 224 -0.45 -12.45 13.25
N ILE A 225 0.84 -12.66 13.54
CA ILE A 225 1.84 -13.09 12.58
C ILE A 225 2.33 -14.48 12.99
N THR A 226 2.03 -15.49 12.19
CA THR A 226 2.48 -16.86 12.43
C THR A 226 3.89 -17.05 11.87
N LEU A 227 4.89 -17.16 12.73
CA LEU A 227 6.28 -17.38 12.31
C LEU A 227 6.67 -18.85 12.48
N ALA A 228 7.03 -19.49 11.37
CA ALA A 228 7.68 -20.80 11.40
C ALA A 228 9.15 -20.69 11.89
N SER A 229 9.67 -21.80 12.40
CA SER A 229 11.07 -21.89 12.83
C SER A 229 12.03 -21.51 11.69
N ALA A 230 12.96 -20.60 11.99
CA ALA A 230 13.98 -20.10 11.05
C ALA A 230 13.43 -19.48 9.74
N THR A 231 12.17 -19.04 9.71
CA THR A 231 11.65 -18.31 8.54
C THR A 231 12.44 -17.03 8.29
N THR A 232 12.58 -16.65 7.02
CA THR A 232 13.29 -15.43 6.58
C THR A 232 12.36 -14.42 5.91
N GLU A 233 11.10 -14.79 5.71
CA GLU A 233 10.11 -13.99 5.00
C GLU A 233 8.73 -14.16 5.66
N ILE A 234 7.91 -13.12 5.58
CA ILE A 234 6.50 -13.11 5.99
C ILE A 234 5.69 -12.83 4.73
N THR A 235 4.80 -13.74 4.39
CA THR A 235 3.84 -13.66 3.28
C THR A 235 2.43 -13.41 3.82
N GLU A 236 1.47 -13.25 2.91
CA GLU A 236 0.07 -12.96 3.27
C GLU A 236 -0.57 -14.08 4.11
N ASP A 237 -0.22 -15.35 3.85
CA ASP A 237 -0.78 -16.50 4.56
C ASP A 237 -0.36 -16.57 6.04
N GLU A 238 0.76 -15.92 6.40
CA GLU A 238 1.19 -15.83 7.80
C GLU A 238 0.54 -14.68 8.57
N ILE A 239 -0.19 -13.79 7.91
CA ILE A 239 -0.80 -12.59 8.51
C ILE A 239 -2.29 -12.82 8.69
N LYS A 240 -2.73 -12.84 9.94
CA LYS A 240 -4.14 -12.86 10.29
C LYS A 240 -4.57 -11.50 10.82
N ASP A 241 -5.49 -10.85 10.11
CA ASP A 241 -6.12 -9.62 10.55
C ASP A 241 -7.03 -9.87 11.76
N VAL A 242 -6.83 -9.10 12.82
CA VAL A 242 -7.61 -9.16 14.06
C VAL A 242 -8.04 -7.76 14.54
N ARG A 243 -8.17 -6.80 13.62
CA ARG A 243 -8.64 -5.44 13.90
C ARG A 243 -10.10 -5.45 14.36
N ASN A 244 -10.31 -5.52 15.67
CA ASN A 244 -11.64 -5.57 16.29
C ASN A 244 -12.44 -4.26 16.17
N PHE A 245 -11.83 -3.16 15.73
CA PHE A 245 -12.54 -1.88 15.53
C PHE A 245 -13.22 -1.77 14.16
N LEU A 246 -13.10 -2.80 13.32
CA LEU A 246 -13.78 -2.88 12.01
C LEU A 246 -15.12 -3.66 12.07
N SER A 247 -15.44 -4.28 13.20
CA SER A 247 -16.65 -5.10 13.41
C SER A 247 -17.87 -4.29 13.78
#